data_AF-A0A934HY22-F1
#
_entry.id   AF-A0A934HY22-F1
#
_cell.length_a   1.000
_cell.length_b   1.000
_cell.length_c   1.000
_cell.angle_alpha   90.00
_cell.angle_beta   90.00
_cell.angle_gamma   90.00
#
_symmetry.space_group_name_H-M   'P 1'
#
loop_
_entity.id
_entity.type
_entity.pdbx_description
1 polymer ?
#
loop_
_entity_poly.entity_id
_entity_poly.type
_entity_poly.pdbx_seq_one_letter_code
_entity_poly.pdbx_strand_id
1 'polypeptide(L)' 'MEVLIVDKQLIEKIKKIEKMRDYMHDLINRKGSLTDPEVILASQMLDCSLNEYNRLFI' A
#
# COMPACT_ATOMS: atom_id res chain seq x y z
N MET A 1 16.46 -1.26 22.90
CA MET A 1 16.96 -1.21 21.50
C MET A 1 16.00 -1.90 20.55
N GLU A 2 15.46 -3.08 20.89
CA GLU A 2 14.43 -3.78 20.08
C GLU A 2 13.15 -2.98 19.84
N VAL A 3 12.63 -2.26 20.85
CA VAL A 3 11.40 -1.44 20.72
C VAL A 3 11.52 -0.36 19.62
N LEU A 4 12.68 0.30 19.53
CA LEU A 4 12.92 1.35 18.53
C LEU A 4 13.04 0.80 17.09
N ILE A 5 13.44 -0.47 16.95
CA ILE A 5 13.57 -1.15 15.65
C ILE A 5 12.20 -1.52 15.10
N VAL A 6 11.28 -1.95 15.97
CA VAL A 6 9.88 -2.29 15.60
C VAL A 6 9.17 -1.05 15.04
N ASP A 7 9.30 0.10 15.70
CA ASP A 7 8.72 1.36 15.22
C ASP A 7 9.21 1.75 13.82
N LYS A 8 10.52 1.61 13.56
CA LYS A 8 11.10 1.94 12.24
C LYS A 8 10.58 1.01 11.14
N GLN A 9 10.49 -0.29 11.39
CA GLN A 9 9.99 -1.23 10.38
C GLN A 9 8.50 -1.00 10.08
N LEU A 10 7.71 -0.68 11.10
CA LEU A 10 6.30 -0.34 10.96
C LEU A 10 6.11 0.95 10.14
N ILE A 11 6.89 1.99 10.44
CA ILE A 11 6.89 3.25 9.68
C ILE A 11 7.21 3.00 8.20
N GLU A 12 8.20 2.17 7.89
CA GLU A 12 8.55 1.88 6.49
C GLU A 12 7.47 1.06 5.77
N LYS A 13 6.74 0.17 6.47
CA LYS A 13 5.57 -0.52 5.92
C LYS A 13 4.44 0.47 5.61
N ILE A 14 4.13 1.38 6.53
CA ILE A 14 3.12 2.43 6.32
C ILE A 14 3.50 3.30 5.12
N LYS A 15 4.75 3.77 5.03
CA LYS A 15 5.22 4.58 3.89
C LYS A 15 5.05 3.87 2.54
N LYS A 16 5.23 2.54 2.49
CA LYS A 16 5.03 1.77 1.26
C LYS A 16 3.56 1.70 0.86
N ILE A 17 2.66 1.52 1.84
CA ILE A 17 1.21 1.54 1.62
C ILE A 17 0.78 2.90 1.08
N GLU A 18 1.24 3.99 1.71
CA GLU A 18 0.93 5.36 1.29
C GLU A 18 1.41 5.62 -0.16
N LYS A 19 2.65 5.26 -0.49
CA LYS A 19 3.19 5.39 -1.85
C LYS A 19 2.40 4.58 -2.89
N MET A 20 1.97 3.37 -2.54
CA MET A 20 1.18 2.53 -3.44
C MET A 20 -0.22 3.13 -3.67
N ARG A 21 -0.82 3.70 -2.63
CA ARG A 21 -2.09 4.42 -2.75
C ARG A 21 -1.97 5.64 -3.66
N ASP A 22 -0.92 6.45 -3.49
CA ASP A 22 -0.67 7.61 -4.34
C ASP A 22 -0.47 7.19 -5.80
N TYR A 23 0.32 6.14 -6.04
CA TYR A 23 0.51 5.56 -7.37
C TYR A 23 -0.79 5.09 -8.01
N MET A 24 -1.67 4.42 -7.25
CA MET A 24 -2.97 3.99 -7.74
C MET A 24 -3.86 5.18 -8.11
N HIS A 25 -3.87 6.25 -7.30
CA HIS A 25 -4.61 7.48 -7.63
C HIS A 25 -4.07 8.14 -8.91
N ASP A 26 -2.76 8.19 -9.09
CA ASP A 26 -2.14 8.68 -10.31
C ASP A 26 -2.53 7.82 -11.53
N LEU A 27 -2.54 6.50 -11.40
CA LEU A 27 -3.01 5.60 -12.46
C LEU A 27 -4.47 5.84 -12.81
N ILE A 28 -5.36 5.97 -11.81
CA ILE A 28 -6.78 6.27 -12.02
C ILE A 28 -6.94 7.57 -12.81
N ASN A 29 -6.21 8.62 -12.42
CA ASN A 29 -6.24 9.92 -13.09
C ASN A 29 -5.72 9.85 -14.53
N ARG A 30 -4.66 9.06 -14.79
CA ARG A 30 -4.07 8.91 -16.13
C ARG A 30 -4.90 8.03 -17.06
N LYS A 31 -5.48 6.95 -16.54
CA LYS A 31 -6.25 5.98 -17.33
C LYS A 31 -7.70 6.39 -17.52
N GLY A 32 -8.24 7.20 -16.59
CA GLY A 32 -9.64 7.64 -16.62
C GLY A 32 -10.65 6.52 -16.37
N SER A 33 -10.20 5.34 -15.93
CA SER A 33 -11.02 4.17 -15.67
C SER A 33 -10.56 3.42 -14.44
N LEU A 34 -11.48 3.10 -13.54
CA LEU A 34 -11.22 2.28 -12.36
C LEU A 34 -11.05 0.79 -12.69
N THR A 35 -11.54 0.37 -13.85
CA THR A 35 -11.50 -1.03 -14.31
C THR A 35 -10.38 -1.28 -15.32
N ASP A 36 -9.53 -0.29 -15.55
CA ASP A 36 -8.30 -0.51 -16.32
C ASP A 36 -7.46 -1.61 -15.64
N PRO A 37 -6.92 -2.59 -16.39
CA PRO A 37 -6.18 -3.70 -15.80
C PRO A 37 -5.00 -3.26 -14.92
N GLU A 38 -4.33 -2.15 -15.24
CA GLU A 38 -3.23 -1.63 -14.41
C GLU A 38 -3.74 -1.04 -13.10
N VAL A 39 -4.90 -0.37 -13.12
CA VAL A 39 -5.55 0.16 -11.92
C VAL A 39 -6.02 -0.98 -11.02
N ILE A 40 -6.62 -2.03 -11.60
CA ILE A 40 -7.02 -3.23 -10.85
C ILE A 40 -5.81 -3.90 -10.21
N LEU A 41 -4.72 -4.07 -10.96
CA LEU A 41 -3.49 -4.67 -10.43
C LEU A 41 -2.91 -3.84 -9.28
N ALA A 42 -2.84 -2.51 -9.44
CA ALA A 42 -2.38 -1.60 -8.38
C ALA A 42 -3.26 -1.70 -7.12
N SER A 43 -4.58 -1.78 -7.29
CA SER A 43 -5.54 -1.97 -6.19
C SER A 43 -5.31 -3.29 -5.45
N GLN A 44 -5.09 -4.39 -6.17
CA GLN A 44 -4.80 -5.70 -5.56
C GLN A 44 -3.46 -5.69 -4.80
N MET A 45 -2.43 -5.03 -5.34
CA MET A 45 -1.14 -4.89 -4.66
C MET A 45 -1.24 -4.05 -3.38
N LEU A 46 -2.05 -2.99 -3.40
CA LEU A 46 -2.35 -2.18 -2.22
C LEU A 46 -3.08 -3.03 -1.16
N ASP A 47 -4.08 -3.81 -1.56
CA ASP A 47 -4.83 -4.70 -0.67
C ASP A 47 -3.94 -5.77 -0.02
N CYS A 48 -3.04 -6.41 -0.79
CA CYS A 48 -2.04 -7.32 -0.24
C CYS A 48 -1.18 -6.64 0.84
N SER A 49 -0.73 -5.41 0.58
CA SER A 49 0.10 -4.64 1.52
C SER A 49 -0.65 -4.28 2.80
N LEU A 50 -1.93 -3.90 2.68
CA LEU A 50 -2.81 -3.61 3.82
C LEU A 50 -3.09 -4.88 4.64
N ASN A 51 -3.31 -6.01 3.99
CA ASN A 51 -3.52 -7.30 4.67
C ASN A 51 -2.28 -7.75 5.44
N GLU A 52 -1.08 -7.55 4.89
CA GLU A 52 0.17 -7.79 5.62
C GLU A 52 0.33 -6.89 6.86
N TYR A 53 -0.05 -5.62 6.75
CA TYR A 53 -0.03 -4.70 7.89
C TYR A 53 -1.05 -5.12 8.97
N ASN A 54 -2.28 -5.46 8.56
CA ASN A 54 -3.34 -5.87 9.48
C ASN A 54 -2.98 -7.15 10.26
N ARG A 55 -2.25 -8.08 9.65
CA ARG A 55 -1.72 -9.30 10.31
C ARG A 55 -0.74 -9.01 11.45
N LEU A 56 -0.26 -7.78 11.63
CA LEU A 56 0.58 -7.41 12.77
C LEU A 56 -0.24 -7.14 14.05
N PHE A 57 -1.57 -6.97 13.91
CA PHE A 57 -2.46 -6.54 14.99
C PHE A 57 -3.58 -7.57 15.29
N ILE A 58 -3.60 -8.70 14.57
CA ILE A 58 -4.59 -9.79 14.66
C ILE A 58 -3.83 -11.10 14.74
#